data_AF-A0A6C0CVG1-F1
#
_entry.id   AF-A0A6C0CVG1-F1
#
_cell.length_a   1.000
_cell.length_b   1.000
_cell.length_c   1.000
_cell.angle_alpha   90.00
_cell.angle_beta   90.00
_cell.angle_gamma   90.00
#
_symmetry.space_group_name_H-M   'P 1'
#
loop_
_entity.id
_entity.type
_entity.pdbx_description
1 polymer ?
#
loop_
_entity_poly.entity_id
_entity_poly.type
_entity_poly.pdbx_seq_one_letter_code
_entity_poly.pdbx_strand_id
1 'polypeptide(L)'
;MEEWNVLVRTLEADQENPKQFQEMAKAVFHAMCTRKIKDMRKFEQRIGSDYDKLLEDIPFPEESVRDLIQNDEFFELTLKLRKNYKC
;
A
#
# COMPACT_ATOMS: atom_id res chain seq x y z
N MET A 1 2.55 -3.35 -14.05
CA MET A 1 1.54 -4.11 -13.27
C MET A 1 2.08 -5.50 -12.95
N GLU A 2 2.75 -6.16 -13.90
CA GLU A 2 3.41 -7.47 -13.68
C GLU A 2 4.41 -7.49 -12.52
N GLU A 3 5.38 -6.58 -12.46
CA GLU A 3 6.40 -6.54 -11.39
C GLU A 3 5.78 -6.44 -9.98
N TRP A 4 4.73 -5.63 -9.83
CA TRP A 4 4.05 -5.46 -8.55
C TRP A 4 3.16 -6.64 -8.19
N ASN A 5 2.50 -7.26 -9.18
CA ASN A 5 1.78 -8.50 -8.94
C ASN A 5 2.72 -9.63 -8.48
N VAL A 6 3.94 -9.68 -9.02
CA VAL A 6 4.97 -10.63 -8.55
C VAL A 6 5.37 -10.31 -7.11
N LEU A 7 5.67 -9.06 -6.79
CA LEU A 7 6.01 -8.67 -5.41
C LEU A 7 4.89 -9.02 -4.43
N VAL A 8 3.65 -8.66 -4.75
CA VAL A 8 2.49 -8.97 -3.90
C VAL A 8 2.35 -10.48 -3.71
N ARG A 9 2.57 -11.28 -4.76
CA ARG A 9 2.58 -12.75 -4.66
C ARG A 9 3.72 -13.31 -3.82
N THR A 10 4.89 -12.66 -3.84
CA THR A 10 6.02 -13.03 -2.98
C THR A 10 5.69 -12.74 -1.53
N LEU A 11 5.18 -11.54 -1.22
CA LEU A 11 4.78 -11.17 0.14
C LEU A 11 3.59 -11.99 0.64
N GLU A 12 2.68 -12.37 -0.26
CA GLU A 12 1.55 -13.26 -0.03
C GLU A 12 1.97 -14.66 0.40
N ALA A 13 3.12 -15.16 -0.07
CA ALA A 13 3.58 -16.52 0.23
C ALA A 13 3.86 -16.73 1.72
N ASP A 14 4.18 -15.66 2.45
CA ASP A 14 4.45 -15.66 3.88
C ASP A 14 3.19 -15.36 4.74
N GLN A 15 2.01 -15.18 4.11
CA GLN A 15 0.78 -14.78 4.80
C GLN A 15 -0.16 -15.95 5.03
N GLU A 16 -0.80 -15.98 6.20
CA GLU A 16 -1.77 -17.01 6.56
C GLU A 16 -3.03 -16.99 5.66
N ASN A 17 -3.41 -15.80 5.17
CA ASN A 17 -4.53 -15.61 4.24
C ASN A 17 -4.11 -14.87 2.96
N PRO A 18 -3.63 -15.62 1.94
CA PRO A 18 -3.12 -15.09 0.68
C PRO A 18 -4.09 -14.17 -0.07
N LYS A 19 -5.36 -14.61 -0.17
CA LYS A 19 -6.41 -13.88 -0.88
C LYS A 19 -6.71 -12.52 -0.21
N GLN A 20 -6.80 -12.53 1.11
CA GLN A 20 -7.07 -11.31 1.88
C GLN A 20 -5.91 -10.32 1.75
N PHE A 21 -4.67 -10.81 1.77
CA PHE A 21 -3.49 -9.98 1.55
C PHE A 21 -3.48 -9.33 0.17
N GLN A 22 -3.81 -10.05 -0.90
CA GLN A 22 -3.91 -9.46 -2.24
C GLN A 22 -4.96 -8.35 -2.32
N GLU A 23 -6.11 -8.53 -1.69
CA GLU A 23 -7.17 -7.51 -1.65
C GLU A 23 -6.72 -6.28 -0.86
N MET A 24 -6.02 -6.49 0.27
CA MET A 24 -5.41 -5.42 1.06
C MET A 24 -4.37 -4.63 0.26
N ALA A 25 -3.45 -5.32 -0.41
CA ALA A 25 -2.41 -4.70 -1.23
C ALA A 25 -3.01 -3.82 -2.34
N LYS A 26 -4.08 -4.29 -2.98
CA LYS A 26 -4.83 -3.51 -3.98
C LYS A 26 -5.54 -2.31 -3.37
N ALA A 27 -6.15 -2.45 -2.19
CA ALA A 27 -6.79 -1.35 -1.48
C ALA A 27 -5.78 -0.25 -1.12
N VAL A 28 -4.63 -0.63 -0.57
CA VAL A 28 -3.50 0.28 -0.28
C VAL A 28 -3.04 0.99 -1.55
N PHE A 29 -2.79 0.23 -2.63
CA PHE A 29 -2.38 0.80 -3.92
C PHE A 29 -3.37 1.85 -4.43
N HIS A 30 -4.66 1.52 -4.38
CA HIS A 30 -5.71 2.44 -4.82
C HIS A 30 -5.76 3.70 -3.95
N ALA A 31 -5.71 3.54 -2.62
CA ALA A 31 -5.72 4.65 -1.68
C ALA A 31 -4.50 5.59 -1.89
N MET A 32 -3.30 5.02 -2.10
CA MET A 32 -2.09 5.77 -2.43
C MET A 32 -2.20 6.55 -3.73
N CYS A 33 -2.81 5.95 -4.76
CA CYS A 33 -3.00 6.61 -6.04
C CYS A 33 -4.00 7.76 -5.95
N THR A 34 -5.16 7.52 -5.34
CA THR A 34 -6.27 8.49 -5.17
C THR A 34 -5.84 9.67 -4.32
N ARG A 35 -5.18 9.43 -3.18
CA ARG A 35 -4.68 10.49 -2.28
C ARG A 35 -3.38 11.13 -2.77
N LYS A 36 -2.88 10.70 -3.93
CA LYS A 36 -1.69 11.23 -4.59
C LYS A 36 -0.41 11.19 -3.72
N ILE A 37 -0.27 10.17 -2.86
CA ILE A 37 0.86 10.02 -1.94
C ILE A 37 2.15 9.89 -2.77
N LYS A 38 3.13 10.76 -2.48
CA LYS A 38 4.43 10.82 -3.18
C LYS A 38 5.60 10.37 -2.33
N ASP A 39 5.46 10.44 -1.01
CA ASP A 39 6.58 10.33 -0.07
C ASP A 39 6.00 10.00 1.32
N MET A 40 6.13 8.73 1.74
CA MET A 40 5.47 8.25 2.96
C MET A 40 6.16 8.74 4.22
N ARG A 41 7.49 8.83 4.25
CA ARG A 41 8.20 9.43 5.40
C ARG A 41 7.75 10.86 5.66
N LYS A 42 7.48 11.63 4.59
CA LYS A 42 6.86 12.95 4.73
C LYS A 42 5.38 12.87 5.06
N PHE A 43 4.66 11.85 4.60
CA PHE A 43 3.23 11.67 4.89
C PHE A 43 3.00 11.37 6.38
N GLU A 44 3.78 10.42 6.94
CA GLU A 44 3.83 10.08 8.35
C GLU A 44 4.26 11.29 9.20
N GLN A 45 5.29 12.04 8.78
CA GLN A 45 5.81 13.19 9.55
C GLN A 45 4.98 14.49 9.42
N ARG A 46 4.35 14.77 8.27
CA ARG A 46 3.61 16.03 8.06
C ARG A 46 2.12 15.93 8.36
N ILE A 47 1.52 14.74 8.22
CA ILE A 47 0.06 14.63 8.15
C ILE A 47 -0.44 13.39 8.90
N GLY A 48 -0.17 13.32 10.20
CA GLY A 48 -0.72 12.27 11.08
C GLY A 48 -2.20 11.98 10.80
N SER A 49 -3.05 13.01 10.66
CA SER A 49 -4.47 12.82 10.36
C SER A 49 -4.80 12.23 8.98
N ASP A 50 -4.02 12.47 7.92
CA ASP A 50 -4.30 11.85 6.62
C ASP A 50 -3.74 10.43 6.53
N TYR A 51 -2.71 10.14 7.33
CA TYR A 51 -2.20 8.79 7.51
C TYR A 51 -3.19 7.93 8.31
N ASP A 52 -3.68 8.42 9.46
CA ASP A 52 -4.72 7.71 10.22
C ASP A 52 -5.97 7.49 9.37
N LYS A 53 -6.45 8.53 8.67
CA LYS A 53 -7.57 8.38 7.73
C LYS A 53 -7.29 7.41 6.58
N LEU A 54 -6.04 7.20 6.17
CA LEU A 54 -5.71 6.23 5.12
C LEU A 54 -5.86 4.82 5.68
N LEU A 55 -5.38 4.60 6.91
CA LEU A 55 -5.53 3.33 7.61
C LEU A 55 -7.00 3.03 7.85
N GLU A 56 -7.80 4.01 8.28
CA GLU A 56 -9.25 3.87 8.49
C GLU A 56 -10.05 3.60 7.19
N ASP A 57 -9.63 4.16 6.05
CA ASP A 57 -10.31 3.95 4.75
C ASP A 57 -10.13 2.53 4.21
N ILE A 58 -9.10 1.82 4.67
CA ILE A 58 -8.75 0.49 4.19
C ILE A 58 -9.46 -0.55 5.09
N PRO A 59 -10.35 -1.40 4.55
CA PRO A 59 -11.17 -2.32 5.35
C PRO A 59 -10.37 -3.57 5.80
N PHE A 60 -9.17 -3.36 6.33
CA PHE A 60 -8.24 -4.38 6.79
C PHE A 60 -7.60 -3.95 8.11
N PRO A 61 -7.00 -4.88 8.89
CA PRO A 61 -6.36 -4.53 10.15
C PRO A 61 -5.29 -3.43 9.95
N GLU A 62 -5.38 -2.34 10.71
CA GLU A 62 -4.46 -1.20 10.58
C GLU A 62 -3.00 -1.60 10.74
N GLU A 63 -2.70 -2.58 11.60
CA GLU A 63 -1.35 -3.12 11.81
C GLU A 63 -0.82 -3.75 10.52
N SER A 64 -1.59 -4.65 9.90
CA SER A 64 -1.20 -5.30 8.63
C SER A 64 -1.06 -4.30 7.49
N VAL A 65 -1.92 -3.29 7.46
CA VAL A 65 -1.85 -2.20 6.48
C VAL A 65 -0.59 -1.37 6.72
N ARG A 66 -0.29 -1.01 7.97
CA ARG A 66 0.91 -0.26 8.35
C ARG A 66 2.17 -1.02 7.98
N ASP A 67 2.27 -2.31 8.30
CA ASP A 67 3.40 -3.18 7.92
C ASP A 67 3.61 -3.19 6.41
N LEU A 68 2.53 -3.34 5.63
CA LEU A 68 2.62 -3.35 4.17
C LEU A 68 3.09 -2.01 3.60
N ILE A 69 2.60 -0.89 4.13
CA ILE A 69 2.98 0.43 3.64
C ILE A 69 4.43 0.74 4.07
N GLN A 70 4.87 0.28 5.25
CA GLN A 70 6.25 0.42 5.73
C GLN A 70 7.25 -0.47 4.99
N ASN A 71 6.79 -1.42 4.17
CA ASN A 71 7.65 -2.20 3.29
C ASN A 71 8.16 -1.32 2.13
N ASP A 72 9.46 -0.98 2.18
CA ASP A 72 10.12 -0.11 1.19
C ASP A 72 9.97 -0.66 -0.24
N GLU A 73 10.11 -1.97 -0.47
CA GLU A 73 9.99 -2.58 -1.80
C GLU A 73 8.58 -2.42 -2.38
N PHE A 74 7.56 -2.71 -1.56
CA PHE A 74 6.16 -2.51 -1.93
C PHE A 74 5.87 -1.05 -2.23
N PHE A 75 6.38 -0.15 -1.41
CA PHE A 75 6.17 1.27 -1.55
C PHE A 75 6.81 1.82 -2.83
N GLU A 76 8.08 1.51 -3.09
CA GLU A 76 8.81 1.98 -4.28
C GLU A 76 8.16 1.48 -5.58
N LEU A 77 7.80 0.20 -5.64
CA LEU A 77 7.09 -0.37 -6.78
C LEU A 77 5.70 0.26 -6.95
N THR A 78 4.98 0.47 -5.86
CA THR A 78 3.67 1.14 -5.87
C THR A 78 3.79 2.58 -6.37
N LEU A 79 4.78 3.34 -5.93
CA LEU A 79 5.04 4.70 -6.42
C LEU A 79 5.44 4.74 -7.89
N LYS A 80 6.30 3.83 -8.32
CA LYS A 80 6.73 3.68 -9.72
C LYS A 80 5.52 3.39 -10.61
N LEU A 81 4.65 2.49 -10.17
CA LEU A 81 3.42 2.15 -10.90
C LEU A 81 2.40 3.26 -10.90
N ARG A 82 2.18 3.92 -9.77
CA ARG A 82 1.30 5.09 -9.66
C ARG A 82 1.63 6.15 -10.72
N LYS A 83 2.92 6.43 -10.98
CA LYS A 83 3.32 7.41 -12.01
C LYS A 83 2.84 7.03 -13.41
N ASN A 84 2.72 5.73 -13.67
CA ASN A 84 2.28 5.17 -14.94
C ASN A 84 0.77 4.86 -14.95
N TYR A 85 0.14 4.74 -13.78
CA TYR A 85 -1.27 4.48 -13.61
C TYR A 85 -2.03 5.81 -13.58
N LYS A 86 -2.80 6.08 -14.64
CA LYS A 86 -3.79 7.16 -14.62
C LYS A 86 -4.96 6.72 -13.75
N CYS A 87 -4.88 6.99 -12.45
CA CYS A 87 -6.04 6.99 -11.55
C CYS A 87 -6.90 8.23 -11.74
#